data_AF-A0AAX6S8T9-F1
#
_entry.id   AF-A0AAX6S8T9-F1
#
_cell.length_a   1.000
_cell.length_b   1.000
_cell.length_c   1.000
_cell.angle_alpha   90.00
_cell.angle_beta   90.00
_cell.angle_gamma   90.00
#
_symmetry.space_group_name_H-M   'P 1'
#
loop_
_entity.id
_entity.type
_entity.pdbx_description
1 polymer ?
#
loop_
_entity_poly.entity_id
_entity_poly.type
_entity_poly.pdbx_seq_one_letter_code
_entity_poly.pdbx_strand_id
1 'polypeptide(L)'
;MYTMRLVAFVTMVLLAVTQAEEGARLLASKSLLNRYAVEGRDLTLQYNIYNVGSSAALDVELSDDSFPPEDFGIVSGMLNVKWDRIAPASNVSHTVVLRPLKAGYFNFTSATITYLAQEDGPVVLDWAAFGVMTLPSIGIPLLLWYSSKRKYDTPKPKKN
;
A
#
# COMPACT_ATOMS: atom_id res chain seq x y z
N MET A 1 -36.81 -18.32 -13.07
CA MET A 1 -36.28 -17.80 -11.78
C MET A 1 -34.84 -18.25 -11.50
N TYR A 2 -34.38 -19.41 -11.98
CA TYR A 2 -32.99 -19.89 -11.80
C TYR A 2 -31.95 -19.14 -12.65
N THR A 3 -32.28 -18.79 -13.90
CA THR A 3 -31.41 -18.03 -14.81
C THR A 3 -31.02 -16.65 -14.28
N MET A 4 -31.95 -15.95 -13.62
CA MET A 4 -31.70 -14.61 -13.05
C MET A 4 -30.81 -14.67 -11.79
N ARG A 5 -30.87 -15.78 -11.04
CA ARG A 5 -29.99 -16.04 -9.88
C ARG A 5 -28.57 -16.39 -10.32
N LEU A 6 -28.43 -17.11 -11.43
CA LEU A 6 -27.12 -17.53 -11.96
C LEU A 6 -26.37 -16.35 -12.58
N VAL A 7 -27.07 -15.47 -13.33
CA VAL A 7 -26.50 -14.21 -13.83
C VAL A 7 -26.07 -13.31 -12.68
N ALA A 8 -26.90 -13.14 -11.65
CA ALA A 8 -26.56 -12.32 -10.48
C ALA A 8 -25.32 -12.85 -9.72
N PHE A 9 -25.19 -14.17 -9.61
CA PHE A 9 -24.03 -14.80 -8.96
C PHE A 9 -22.75 -14.61 -9.79
N VAL A 10 -22.83 -14.78 -11.13
CA VAL A 10 -21.70 -14.55 -12.04
C VAL A 10 -21.26 -13.08 -12.02
N THR A 11 -22.20 -12.12 -12.02
CA THR A 11 -21.84 -10.69 -11.92
C THR A 11 -21.22 -10.34 -10.57
N MET A 12 -21.69 -10.93 -9.47
CA MET A 12 -21.12 -10.70 -8.14
C MET A 12 -19.71 -11.27 -8.01
N VAL A 13 -19.46 -12.46 -8.59
CA VAL A 13 -18.11 -13.05 -8.66
C VAL A 13 -17.18 -12.20 -9.52
N LEU A 14 -17.67 -11.64 -10.64
CA LEU A 14 -16.87 -10.76 -11.49
C LEU A 14 -16.50 -9.44 -10.79
N LEU A 15 -17.42 -8.86 -10.00
CA LEU A 15 -17.18 -7.67 -9.17
C LEU A 15 -16.22 -7.94 -8.01
N ALA A 16 -16.18 -9.16 -7.47
CA ALA A 16 -15.25 -9.53 -6.42
C ALA A 16 -13.80 -9.64 -6.91
N VAL A 17 -13.60 -9.98 -8.20
CA VAL A 17 -12.26 -10.10 -8.81
C VAL A 17 -11.63 -8.74 -9.12
N THR A 18 -12.42 -7.66 -9.20
CA THR A 18 -11.91 -6.31 -9.50
C THR A 18 -11.45 -5.51 -8.28
N GLN A 19 -11.32 -6.12 -7.10
CA GLN A 19 -10.64 -5.47 -5.98
C GLN A 19 -9.13 -5.44 -6.26
N ALA A 20 -8.73 -4.54 -7.16
CA ALA A 20 -7.36 -4.08 -7.25
C ALA A 20 -7.01 -3.49 -5.89
N GLU A 21 -5.97 -4.00 -5.26
CA GLU A 21 -5.48 -3.44 -4.01
C GLU A 21 -5.19 -1.96 -4.21
N GLU A 22 -6.04 -1.15 -3.59
CA GLU A 22 -6.02 0.29 -3.71
C GLU A 22 -4.92 0.81 -2.78
N GLY A 23 -3.96 1.54 -3.34
CA GLY A 23 -2.82 2.00 -2.55
C GLY A 23 -1.55 2.19 -3.37
N ALA A 24 -0.59 2.89 -2.77
CA ALA A 24 0.71 3.12 -3.36
C ALA A 24 1.54 1.85 -3.21
N ARG A 25 2.33 1.55 -4.24
CA ARG A 25 3.21 0.38 -4.26
C ARG A 25 4.52 0.81 -4.86
N LEU A 26 5.58 0.79 -4.06
CA LEU A 26 6.90 1.22 -4.50
C LEU A 26 7.75 0.02 -4.93
N LEU A 27 8.31 0.12 -6.14
CA LEU A 27 9.43 -0.71 -6.59
C LEU A 27 10.69 0.11 -6.52
N ALA A 28 11.77 -0.49 -6.03
CA ALA A 28 13.05 0.19 -5.93
C ALA A 28 14.17 -0.65 -6.50
N SER A 29 15.16 0.04 -7.07
CA SER A 29 16.38 -0.57 -7.56
C SER A 29 17.57 0.27 -7.11
N LYS A 30 18.60 -0.40 -6.61
CA LYS A 30 19.90 0.18 -6.29
C LYS A 30 20.90 -0.31 -7.35
N SER A 31 21.64 0.61 -7.94
CA SER A 31 22.64 0.30 -8.96
C SER A 31 23.96 1.00 -8.65
N LEU A 32 25.06 0.27 -8.83
CA LEU A 32 26.40 0.82 -8.77
C LEU A 32 26.83 1.19 -10.19
N LEU A 33 27.04 2.48 -10.45
CA LEU A 33 27.36 2.95 -11.81
C LEU A 33 28.83 2.74 -12.17
N ASN A 34 29.70 2.61 -11.17
CA ASN A 34 31.12 2.35 -11.35
C ASN A 34 31.38 0.87 -11.61
N ARG A 35 32.24 0.57 -12.58
CA ARG A 35 32.72 -0.80 -12.87
C ARG A 35 33.65 -1.35 -11.79
N TYR A 36 34.38 -0.46 -11.12
CA TYR A 36 35.34 -0.81 -10.07
C TYR A 36 35.19 0.14 -8.89
N ALA A 37 35.16 -0.40 -7.68
CA ALA A 37 35.33 0.36 -6.46
C ALA A 37 36.82 0.46 -6.15
N VAL A 38 37.35 1.68 -6.06
CA VAL A 38 38.76 1.94 -5.82
C VAL A 38 38.88 2.89 -4.64
N GLU A 39 39.81 2.58 -3.73
CA GLU A 39 40.15 3.45 -2.60
C GLU A 39 40.54 4.85 -3.08
N GLY A 40 40.01 5.87 -2.41
CA GLY A 40 40.25 7.28 -2.72
C GLY A 40 39.59 7.78 -4.01
N ARG A 41 38.81 6.93 -4.72
CA ARG A 41 38.10 7.31 -5.95
C ARG A 41 36.60 7.36 -5.74
N ASP A 42 35.93 8.11 -6.60
CA ASP A 42 34.50 8.31 -6.50
C ASP A 42 33.74 7.06 -6.92
N LEU A 43 32.82 6.65 -6.05
CA LEU A 43 31.93 5.52 -6.16
C LEU A 43 30.49 6.05 -6.21
N THR A 44 29.83 5.85 -7.33
CA THR A 44 28.51 6.43 -7.61
C THR A 44 27.43 5.36 -7.49
N LEU A 45 26.47 5.62 -6.61
CA LEU A 45 25.27 4.81 -6.38
C LEU A 45 24.05 5.55 -6.90
N GLN A 46 23.21 4.85 -7.63
CA GLN A 46 21.93 5.37 -8.09
C GLN A 46 20.79 4.51 -7.54
N TYR A 47 19.89 5.16 -6.84
CA TYR A 47 18.63 4.63 -6.34
C TYR A 47 17.51 5.12 -7.23
N ASN A 48 16.71 4.20 -7.76
CA ASN A 48 15.51 4.54 -8.51
C ASN A 48 14.31 3.93 -7.80
N ILE A 49 13.29 4.75 -7.58
CA ILE A 49 12.06 4.39 -6.88
C ILE A 49 10.90 4.69 -7.83
N TYR A 50 10.06 3.70 -8.09
CA TYR A 50 8.92 3.76 -9.00
C TYR A 50 7.64 3.46 -8.24
N ASN A 51 6.67 4.36 -8.30
CA ASN A 51 5.34 4.07 -7.80
C ASN A 51 4.51 3.39 -8.88
N VAL A 52 4.27 2.09 -8.70
CA VAL A 52 3.45 1.25 -9.57
C VAL A 52 2.04 1.03 -9.01
N GLY A 53 1.73 1.67 -7.87
CA GLY A 53 0.41 1.64 -7.26
C GLY A 53 -0.58 2.59 -7.92
N SER A 54 -1.84 2.50 -7.49
CA SER A 54 -2.93 3.34 -7.98
C SER A 54 -3.04 4.70 -7.27
N SER A 55 -2.42 4.85 -6.10
CA SER A 55 -2.40 6.09 -5.30
C SER A 55 -0.98 6.63 -5.10
N ALA A 56 -0.87 7.85 -4.56
CA ALA A 56 0.41 8.46 -4.25
C ALA A 56 1.03 7.86 -2.98
N ALA A 57 2.32 7.54 -3.02
CA ALA A 57 3.08 7.17 -1.83
C ALA A 57 3.46 8.45 -1.08
N LEU A 58 3.30 8.44 0.24
CA LEU A 58 3.56 9.60 1.10
C LEU A 58 4.64 9.30 2.12
N ASP A 59 5.29 10.37 2.61
CA ASP A 59 6.35 10.29 3.60
C ASP A 59 7.40 9.23 3.24
N VAL A 60 7.82 9.23 1.98
CA VAL A 60 8.75 8.22 1.46
C VAL A 60 10.14 8.55 1.99
N GLU A 61 10.72 7.66 2.77
CA GLU A 61 12.07 7.79 3.31
C GLU A 61 12.94 6.65 2.79
N LEU A 62 14.08 7.01 2.20
CA LEU A 62 15.14 6.10 1.80
C LEU A 62 16.25 6.20 2.82
N SER A 63 16.68 5.07 3.40
CA SER A 63 17.86 4.99 4.28
C SER A 63 18.77 3.84 3.87
N ASP A 64 20.07 4.09 3.84
CA ASP A 64 21.09 3.09 3.52
C ASP A 64 22.27 3.16 4.49
N ASP A 65 22.24 2.25 5.47
CA ASP A 65 23.23 2.19 6.55
C ASP A 65 24.46 1.33 6.20
N SER A 66 24.58 0.89 4.94
CA SER A 66 25.65 -0.01 4.48
C SER A 66 27.02 0.68 4.35
N PHE A 67 27.10 1.99 4.58
CA PHE A 67 28.27 2.83 4.29
C PHE A 67 28.69 3.63 5.52
N PRO A 68 29.44 3.02 6.44
CA PRO A 68 29.90 3.72 7.64
C PRO A 68 30.90 4.83 7.28
N PRO A 69 30.85 5.98 7.97
CA PRO A 69 31.69 7.14 7.65
C PRO A 69 33.18 6.91 7.88
N GLU A 70 33.57 5.92 8.72
CA GLU A 70 34.98 5.54 8.89
C GLU A 70 35.62 4.90 7.64
N ASP A 71 34.80 4.31 6.77
CA ASP A 71 35.26 3.58 5.59
C ASP A 71 34.80 4.24 4.28
N PHE A 72 33.79 5.11 4.32
CA PHE A 72 33.26 5.83 3.17
C PHE A 72 33.04 7.32 3.47
N GLY A 73 33.71 8.19 2.72
CA GLY A 73 33.43 9.61 2.73
C GLY A 73 32.26 9.95 1.78
N ILE A 74 31.27 10.70 2.25
CA ILE A 74 30.21 11.23 1.38
C ILE A 74 30.75 12.44 0.63
N VAL A 75 30.84 12.36 -0.69
CA VAL A 75 31.27 13.47 -1.56
C VAL A 75 30.07 14.30 -1.99
N SER A 76 28.95 13.64 -2.32
CA SER A 76 27.73 14.30 -2.77
C SER A 76 26.50 13.43 -2.52
N GLY A 77 25.35 14.08 -2.34
CA GLY A 77 24.09 13.41 -2.01
C GLY A 77 24.00 13.04 -0.53
N MET A 78 23.02 12.21 -0.21
CA MET A 78 22.66 11.84 1.16
C MET A 78 22.21 10.38 1.17
N LEU A 79 22.65 9.59 2.15
CA LEU A 79 22.24 8.19 2.32
C LEU A 79 20.89 8.04 3.03
N ASN A 80 20.43 9.10 3.72
CA ASN A 80 19.07 9.23 4.20
C ASN A 80 18.41 10.44 3.51
N VAL A 81 17.31 10.19 2.80
CA VAL A 81 16.50 11.22 2.12
C VAL A 81 15.02 10.93 2.30
N LYS A 82 14.26 12.01 2.45
CA LYS A 82 12.80 11.98 2.51
C LYS A 82 12.18 12.75 1.35
N TRP A 83 11.11 12.19 0.80
CA TRP A 83 10.20 12.84 -0.15
C TRP A 83 8.80 12.88 0.43
N ASP A 84 8.15 14.04 0.37
CA ASP A 84 6.80 14.20 0.90
C ASP A 84 5.79 13.32 0.14
N ARG A 85 5.96 13.22 -1.19
CA ARG A 85 5.03 12.49 -2.06
C ARG A 85 5.66 12.00 -3.35
N ILE A 86 5.29 10.79 -3.77
CA ILE A 86 5.55 10.24 -5.10
C ILE A 86 4.21 9.87 -5.76
N ALA A 87 3.87 10.57 -6.84
CA ALA A 87 2.62 10.37 -7.57
C ALA A 87 2.50 8.94 -8.16
N PRO A 88 1.28 8.43 -8.40
CA PRO A 88 1.10 7.14 -9.07
C PRO A 88 1.70 7.16 -10.48
N ALA A 89 2.23 6.03 -10.93
CA ALA A 89 2.92 5.87 -12.21
C ALA A 89 4.09 6.85 -12.44
N SER A 90 4.68 7.37 -11.35
CA SER A 90 5.84 8.28 -11.39
C SER A 90 7.05 7.67 -10.70
N ASN A 91 8.22 8.27 -10.94
CA ASN A 91 9.49 7.81 -10.38
C ASN A 91 10.32 8.96 -9.83
N VAL A 92 11.17 8.61 -8.87
CA VAL A 92 12.20 9.48 -8.33
C VAL A 92 13.53 8.74 -8.41
N SER A 93 14.56 9.47 -8.81
CA SER A 93 15.92 8.97 -8.88
C SER A 93 16.80 9.79 -7.95
N HIS A 94 17.56 9.12 -7.11
CA HIS A 94 18.51 9.72 -6.17
C HIS A 94 19.90 9.17 -6.42
N THR A 95 20.90 10.04 -6.41
CA THR A 95 22.29 9.66 -6.66
C THR A 95 23.17 10.11 -5.51
N VAL A 96 23.99 9.18 -5.03
CA VAL A 96 24.96 9.42 -3.96
C VAL A 96 26.34 9.10 -4.49
N VAL A 97 27.27 10.02 -4.27
CA VAL A 97 28.68 9.84 -4.59
C VAL A 97 29.44 9.67 -3.29
N LEU A 98 30.01 8.48 -3.13
CA LEU A 98 30.84 8.10 -2.00
C LEU A 98 32.30 8.02 -2.43
N ARG A 99 33.21 8.04 -1.47
CA ARG A 99 34.63 7.79 -1.66
C ARG A 99 35.09 6.75 -0.65
N PRO A 100 35.40 5.51 -1.06
CA PRO A 100 35.96 4.51 -0.17
C PRO A 100 37.31 4.99 0.37
N LEU A 101 37.51 4.93 1.68
CA LEU A 101 38.69 5.42 2.39
C LEU A 101 39.67 4.30 2.73
N LYS A 102 39.22 3.05 2.72
CA LYS A 102 40.05 1.87 2.96
C LYS A 102 39.80 0.80 1.92
N ALA A 103 40.84 0.09 1.50
CA ALA A 103 40.69 -1.15 0.74
C ALA A 103 40.12 -2.26 1.63
N GLY A 104 39.17 -3.02 1.10
CA GLY A 104 38.54 -4.11 1.83
C GLY A 104 37.40 -4.77 1.06
N TYR A 105 36.86 -5.83 1.64
CA TYR A 105 35.62 -6.45 1.17
C TYR A 105 34.44 -5.74 1.82
N PHE A 106 33.67 -5.02 1.01
CA PHE A 106 32.47 -4.34 1.46
C PHE A 106 31.24 -4.96 0.80
N ASN A 107 30.21 -5.21 1.61
CA ASN A 107 28.93 -5.67 1.10
C ASN A 107 28.08 -4.45 0.78
N PHE A 108 27.85 -4.19 -0.50
CA PHE A 108 26.87 -3.19 -0.94
C PHE A 108 25.46 -3.77 -0.80
N THR A 109 24.96 -3.83 0.44
CA THR A 109 23.65 -4.40 0.78
C THR A 109 22.48 -3.55 0.30
N SER A 110 21.26 -4.05 0.49
CA SER A 110 20.01 -3.35 0.16
C SER A 110 19.83 -2.09 1.01
N ALA A 111 19.19 -1.07 0.43
CA ALA A 111 18.66 0.06 1.17
C ALA A 111 17.23 -0.22 1.65
N THR A 112 16.80 0.49 2.68
CA THR A 112 15.45 0.41 3.24
C THR A 112 14.62 1.58 2.75
N ILE A 113 13.38 1.32 2.35
CA ILE A 113 12.40 2.35 1.99
C ILE A 113 11.17 2.20 2.85
N THR A 114 10.79 3.27 3.54
CA THR A 114 9.56 3.37 4.32
C THR A 114 8.63 4.38 3.66
N TYR A 115 7.33 4.10 3.66
CA TYR A 115 6.32 4.98 3.05
C TYR A 115 4.93 4.67 3.60
N LEU A 116 4.02 5.63 3.42
CA LEU A 116 2.59 5.46 3.66
C LEU A 116 1.89 5.21 2.32
N ALA A 117 1.12 4.13 2.24
CA ALA A 117 0.45 3.69 1.01
C ALA A 117 -0.84 4.49 0.69
N GLN A 118 -1.43 5.15 1.68
CA GLN A 118 -2.65 5.94 1.58
C GLN A 118 -2.69 6.99 2.70
N GLU A 119 -3.36 8.13 2.46
CA GLU A 119 -3.60 9.16 3.49
C GLU A 119 -4.54 8.67 4.58
N ASP A 120 -5.61 8.00 4.17
CA ASP A 120 -6.61 7.43 5.06
C ASP A 120 -6.20 6.01 5.46
N GLY A 121 -6.36 5.69 6.74
CA GLY A 121 -6.04 4.39 7.33
C GLY A 121 -6.86 3.23 6.73
N PRO A 122 -6.76 2.01 7.28
CA PRO A 122 -7.42 0.85 6.69
C PRO A 122 -8.94 1.09 6.60
N VAL A 123 -9.42 1.28 5.37
CA VAL A 123 -10.81 1.55 4.96
C VAL A 123 -11.81 0.57 5.60
N VAL A 124 -11.34 -0.61 5.99
CA VAL A 124 -12.08 -1.64 6.74
C VAL A 124 -12.67 -1.12 8.06
N LEU A 125 -11.95 -0.29 8.81
CA LEU A 125 -12.45 0.28 10.07
C LEU A 125 -13.63 1.24 9.83
N ASP A 126 -13.59 2.01 8.74
CA ASP A 126 -14.65 2.97 8.40
C ASP A 126 -15.93 2.26 7.98
N TRP A 127 -15.83 1.21 7.15
CA TRP A 127 -16.98 0.37 6.79
C TRP A 127 -17.57 -0.35 8.01
N ALA A 128 -16.73 -0.83 8.93
CA ALA A 128 -17.19 -1.47 10.17
C ALA A 128 -17.95 -0.46 11.06
N ALA A 129 -17.42 0.75 11.23
CA ALA A 129 -18.07 1.82 11.96
C ALA A 129 -19.42 2.21 11.32
N PHE A 130 -19.45 2.36 10.00
CA PHE A 130 -20.68 2.63 9.26
C PHE A 130 -21.73 1.52 9.46
N GLY A 131 -21.32 0.26 9.43
CA GLY A 131 -22.18 -0.89 9.73
C GLY A 131 -22.78 -0.81 11.14
N VAL A 132 -21.95 -0.54 12.15
CA VAL A 132 -22.40 -0.42 13.56
C VAL A 132 -23.37 0.75 13.75
N MET A 133 -23.13 1.88 13.10
CA MET A 133 -23.97 3.07 13.24
C MET A 133 -25.32 2.96 12.50
N THR A 134 -25.37 2.23 11.39
CA THR A 134 -26.61 2.08 10.58
C THR A 134 -27.47 0.89 11.03
N LEU A 135 -26.88 -0.07 11.73
CA LEU A 135 -27.57 -1.25 12.27
C LEU A 135 -28.78 -0.94 13.17
N PRO A 136 -28.78 0.06 14.08
CA PRO A 136 -29.96 0.38 14.88
C PRO A 136 -31.12 0.90 14.02
N SER A 137 -30.83 1.76 13.04
CA SER A 137 -31.85 2.40 12.19
C SER A 137 -32.47 1.44 11.17
N ILE A 138 -31.76 0.38 10.78
CA ILE A 138 -32.29 -0.68 9.90
C ILE A 138 -32.86 -1.84 10.73
N GLY A 139 -32.17 -2.21 11.80
CA GLY A 139 -32.50 -3.35 12.65
C GLY A 139 -33.78 -3.14 13.48
N ILE A 140 -33.98 -1.97 14.09
CA ILE A 140 -35.17 -1.70 14.90
C ILE A 140 -36.45 -1.76 14.04
N PRO A 141 -36.54 -1.07 12.89
CA PRO A 141 -37.72 -1.19 12.03
C PRO A 141 -37.95 -2.61 11.49
N LEU A 142 -36.91 -3.36 11.15
CA LEU A 142 -37.04 -4.75 10.69
C LEU A 142 -37.52 -5.69 11.80
N LEU A 143 -37.04 -5.52 13.04
CA LEU A 143 -37.51 -6.30 14.20
C LEU A 143 -38.97 -6.00 14.51
N LEU A 144 -39.37 -4.72 14.49
CA LEU A 144 -40.76 -4.32 14.67
C LEU A 144 -41.65 -4.89 13.56
N TRP A 145 -41.21 -4.81 12.31
CA TRP A 145 -41.94 -5.40 11.18
C TRP A 145 -42.06 -6.93 11.31
N TYR A 146 -40.99 -7.62 11.66
CA TYR A 146 -40.98 -9.08 11.81
C TYR A 146 -41.90 -9.54 12.95
N SER A 147 -41.85 -8.86 14.10
CA SER A 147 -42.75 -9.14 15.23
C SER A 147 -44.22 -8.91 14.88
N SER A 148 -44.53 -7.89 14.08
CA SER A 148 -45.88 -7.60 13.59
C SER A 148 -46.37 -8.69 12.63
N LYS A 149 -45.57 -9.03 11.61
CA LYS A 149 -45.88 -10.07 10.63
C LYS A 149 -46.23 -11.40 11.28
N ARG A 150 -45.43 -11.85 12.27
CA ARG A 150 -45.67 -13.11 12.98
C ARG A 150 -46.99 -13.14 13.75
N LYS A 151 -47.51 -11.99 14.16
CA LYS A 151 -48.70 -11.88 15.01
C LYS A 151 -50.01 -11.75 14.21
N TYR A 152 -49.95 -11.15 13.02
CA TYR A 152 -51.16 -10.81 12.25
C TYR A 152 -51.39 -11.66 11.00
N ASP A 153 -50.41 -12.42 10.52
CA ASP A 153 -50.56 -13.30 9.35
C ASP A 153 -51.01 -14.74 9.69
N THR A 154 -51.56 -15.00 10.88
CA THR A 154 -52.16 -16.31 11.18
C THR A 154 -53.35 -16.56 10.24
N PRO A 155 -53.33 -17.63 9.41
CA PRO A 155 -54.42 -17.90 8.49
C PRO A 155 -55.70 -18.20 9.29
N LYS A 156 -56.79 -17.48 8.98
CA LYS A 156 -58.09 -17.71 9.63
C LYS A 156 -58.55 -19.15 9.38
N PRO A 157 -59.04 -19.88 10.40
CA PRO A 157 -59.57 -21.23 10.19
C PRO A 157 -60.79 -21.16 9.28
N LYS A 158 -60.79 -21.95 8.21
CA LYS A 158 -61.98 -22.14 7.36
C LYS A 158 -63.09 -22.74 8.20
N LYS A 159 -64.18 -21.98 8.35
CA LYS A 159 -65.41 -22.46 9.00
C LYS A 159 -66.11 -23.39 8.00
N ASN A 160 -66.10 -24.70 8.30
CA ASN A 160 -66.92 -25.69 7.61
C ASN A 160 -68.38 -25.55 8.03
#